data_AF-A0A844MVE2-F1
#
_entry.id   AF-A0A844MVE2-F1
#
_cell.length_a   1.000
_cell.length_b   1.000
_cell.length_c   1.000
_cell.angle_alpha   90.00
_cell.angle_beta   90.00
_cell.angle_gamma   90.00
#
_symmetry.space_group_name_H-M   'P 1'
#
loop_
_entity.id
_entity.type
_entity.pdbx_description
1 polymer ?
#
loop_
_entity_poly.entity_id
_entity_poly.type
_entity_poly.pdbx_seq_one_letter_code
_entity_poly.pdbx_strand_id
1 'polypeptide(L)'
;MESPKLLVESSWHMLAEGKNLEFILSFLRKHGCSKTQSIVLLKEIKKIFLDEAKRLVHFSQEWQDVSKVDAELNERLYEVLINDNIKE
;
A
#
# COMPACT_ATOMS: atom_id res chain seq x y z
N MET A 1 14.30 9.95 2.17
CA MET A 1 12.92 10.01 1.65
C MET A 1 12.79 11.32 0.91
N GLU A 2 12.47 11.27 -0.38
CA GLU A 2 12.27 12.49 -1.19
C GLU A 2 11.00 13.25 -0.76
N SER A 3 10.86 14.48 -1.22
CA SER A 3 9.67 15.29 -0.96
C SER A 3 8.42 14.62 -1.55
N PRO A 4 7.31 14.48 -0.78
CA PRO A 4 6.04 13.95 -1.28
C PRO A 4 5.57 14.62 -2.58
N LYS A 5 5.77 15.94 -2.70
CA LYS A 5 5.38 16.71 -3.88
C LYS A 5 6.13 16.25 -5.15
N LEU A 6 7.44 16.02 -5.04
CA LEU A 6 8.26 15.54 -6.16
C LEU A 6 7.88 14.12 -6.58
N LEU A 7 7.54 13.27 -5.62
CA LEU A 7 7.07 11.90 -5.89
C LEU A 7 5.73 11.90 -6.64
N VAL A 8 4.80 12.80 -6.27
CA VAL A 8 3.52 12.97 -6.98
C VAL A 8 3.74 13.47 -8.40
N GLU A 9 4.54 14.53 -8.57
CA GLU A 9 4.86 15.09 -9.89
C GLU A 9 5.52 14.05 -10.81
N SER A 10 6.51 13.32 -10.30
CA SER A 10 7.19 12.25 -11.04
C SER A 10 6.22 11.13 -11.43
N SER A 11 5.31 10.75 -10.52
CA SER A 11 4.29 9.73 -10.80
C SER A 11 3.28 10.18 -11.85
N TRP A 12 2.94 11.47 -11.93
CA TRP A 12 2.10 12.00 -13.00
C TRP A 12 2.79 11.94 -14.36
N HIS A 13 4.09 12.26 -14.43
CA HIS A 13 4.86 12.09 -15.66
C HIS A 13 4.86 10.62 -16.11
N MET A 14 5.09 9.69 -15.18
CA MET A 14 5.01 8.25 -15.48
C MET A 14 3.64 7.83 -16.01
N LEU A 15 2.53 8.35 -15.44
CA LEU A 15 1.19 8.09 -15.97
C LEU A 15 1.00 8.64 -17.38
N ALA A 16 1.51 9.85 -17.66
CA ALA A 16 1.44 10.46 -18.98
C ALA A 16 2.24 9.66 -20.04
N GLU A 17 3.33 9.00 -19.61
CA GLU A 17 4.11 8.07 -20.43
C GLU A 17 3.47 6.68 -20.58
N GLY A 18 2.28 6.46 -20.00
CA GLY A 18 1.57 5.18 -20.06
C GLY A 18 2.10 4.11 -19.11
N LYS A 19 2.90 4.49 -18.09
CA LYS A 19 3.29 3.53 -17.04
C LYS A 19 2.06 3.09 -16.25
N ASN A 20 2.05 1.81 -15.89
CA ASN A 20 0.95 1.23 -15.13
C ASN A 20 1.11 1.46 -13.61
N LEU A 21 0.08 1.07 -12.86
CA LEU A 21 0.03 1.23 -11.40
C LEU A 21 1.21 0.55 -10.68
N GLU A 22 1.54 -0.68 -11.07
CA GLU A 22 2.62 -1.44 -10.42
C GLU A 22 3.97 -0.73 -10.56
N PHE A 23 4.23 -0.12 -11.72
CA PHE A 23 5.45 0.66 -11.92
C PHE A 23 5.52 1.86 -10.97
N ILE A 24 4.39 2.57 -10.78
CA ILE A 24 4.30 3.71 -9.86
C ILE A 24 4.52 3.26 -8.42
N LEU A 25 3.89 2.16 -7.99
CA LEU A 25 4.06 1.64 -6.64
C LEU A 25 5.50 1.19 -6.38
N SER A 26 6.14 0.56 -7.37
CA SER A 26 7.56 0.19 -7.30
C SER A 26 8.45 1.41 -7.18
N PHE A 27 8.17 2.49 -7.94
CA PHE A 27 8.87 3.75 -7.81
C PHE A 27 8.73 4.33 -6.39
N LEU A 28 7.51 4.46 -5.87
CA LEU A 28 7.27 4.98 -4.52
C LEU A 28 8.00 4.17 -3.45
N ARG A 29 7.95 2.83 -3.55
CA ARG A 29 8.62 1.92 -2.61
C ARG A 29 10.15 2.06 -2.67
N LYS A 30 10.73 2.12 -3.88
CA LYS A 30 12.19 2.34 -4.07
C LYS A 30 12.67 3.67 -3.49
N HIS A 31 11.80 4.68 -3.48
CA HIS A 31 12.07 5.98 -2.86
C HIS A 31 11.78 6.01 -1.34
N GLY A 32 11.52 4.85 -0.74
CA GLY A 32 11.41 4.65 0.70
C GLY A 32 10.01 4.89 1.27
N CYS A 33 8.98 4.95 0.44
CA CYS A 33 7.60 5.05 0.93
C CYS A 33 7.17 3.71 1.55
N SER A 34 6.62 3.77 2.77
CA SER A 34 5.86 2.66 3.36
C SER A 34 4.58 2.36 2.57
N LYS A 35 3.93 1.22 2.87
CA LYS A 35 2.62 0.84 2.31
C LYS A 35 1.57 1.93 2.55
N THR A 36 1.51 2.47 3.77
CA THR A 36 0.58 3.54 4.15
C THR A 36 0.87 4.84 3.41
N GLN A 37 2.14 5.24 3.28
CA GLN A 37 2.50 6.43 2.51
C GLN A 37 2.18 6.25 1.02
N SER A 38 2.42 5.06 0.46
CA SER A 38 2.05 4.73 -0.92
C SER A 38 0.54 4.88 -1.15
N ILE A 39 -0.31 4.49 -0.18
CA ILE A 39 -1.76 4.70 -0.24
C ILE A 39 -2.11 6.20 -0.30
N VAL A 40 -1.52 7.01 0.58
CA VAL A 40 -1.78 8.45 0.64
C VAL A 40 -1.34 9.14 -0.64
N LEU A 41 -0.15 8.80 -1.16
CA LEU A 41 0.36 9.37 -2.41
C LEU A 41 -0.48 8.92 -3.60
N LEU A 42 -0.87 7.64 -3.67
CA LEU A 42 -1.70 7.12 -4.77
C LEU A 42 -3.06 7.83 -4.86
N LYS A 43 -3.67 8.12 -3.71
CA LYS A 43 -4.89 8.93 -3.61
C LYS A 43 -4.73 10.29 -4.29
N GLU A 44 -3.60 10.96 -4.05
CA GLU A 44 -3.30 12.26 -4.63
C GLU A 44 -2.98 12.18 -6.13
N ILE A 45 -2.21 11.16 -6.54
CA ILE A 45 -1.78 10.92 -7.92
C ILE A 45 -2.99 10.62 -8.81
N LYS A 46 -3.89 9.72 -8.39
CA LYS A 46 -5.03 9.28 -9.22
C LYS A 46 -6.34 10.03 -8.94
N LYS A 47 -6.37 10.93 -7.94
CA LYS A 47 -7.58 11.64 -7.48
C LYS A 47 -8.74 10.70 -7.13
N ILE A 48 -8.42 9.59 -6.48
CA ILE A 48 -9.37 8.56 -6.02
C ILE A 48 -9.69 8.70 -4.53
N PHE A 49 -10.63 7.90 -4.04
CA PHE A 49 -10.91 7.82 -2.61
C PHE A 49 -9.87 6.99 -1.86
N LEU A 50 -9.81 7.17 -0.54
CA LEU A 50 -8.83 6.49 0.32
C LEU A 50 -9.03 4.97 0.34
N ASP A 51 -10.28 4.51 0.36
CA ASP A 51 -10.64 3.10 0.34
C ASP A 51 -10.20 2.43 -0.97
N GLU A 52 -10.38 3.12 -2.10
CA GLU A 52 -9.93 2.66 -3.40
C GLU A 52 -8.40 2.60 -3.48
N ALA A 53 -7.71 3.67 -3.04
CA ALA A 53 -6.25 3.67 -2.96
C ALA A 53 -5.73 2.53 -2.07
N LYS A 54 -6.38 2.29 -0.92
CA LYS A 54 -6.05 1.17 -0.03
C LYS A 54 -6.22 -0.17 -0.73
N ARG A 55 -7.33 -0.41 -1.42
CA ARG A 55 -7.57 -1.66 -2.17
C ARG A 55 -6.48 -1.87 -3.22
N LEU A 56 -6.19 -0.86 -4.03
CA LEU A 56 -5.20 -0.94 -5.10
C LEU A 56 -3.79 -1.27 -4.57
N VAL A 57 -3.35 -0.61 -3.49
CA VAL A 57 -2.04 -0.90 -2.89
C VAL A 57 -2.04 -2.27 -2.20
N HIS A 58 -3.10 -2.63 -1.49
CA HIS A 58 -3.19 -3.91 -0.78
C HIS A 58 -3.09 -5.12 -1.72
N PHE A 59 -3.71 -5.03 -2.89
CA PHE A 59 -3.68 -6.10 -3.91
C PHE A 59 -2.54 -5.97 -4.92
N SER A 60 -1.71 -4.93 -4.82
CA SER A 60 -0.57 -4.75 -5.73
C SER A 60 0.47 -5.85 -5.54
N GLN A 61 1.11 -6.25 -6.64
CA GLN A 61 2.20 -7.21 -6.61
C GLN A 61 3.37 -6.65 -5.78
N GLU A 62 3.61 -5.33 -5.88
CA GLU A 62 4.66 -4.63 -5.17
C GLU A 62 4.58 -4.77 -3.64
N TRP A 63 3.38 -4.93 -3.05
CA TRP A 63 3.21 -5.01 -1.59
C TRP A 63 2.73 -6.39 -1.09
N GLN A 64 2.82 -7.43 -1.91
CA GLN A 64 2.40 -8.78 -1.53
C GLN A 64 3.21 -9.37 -0.37
N ASP A 65 4.49 -9.04 -0.27
CA ASP A 65 5.35 -9.49 0.83
C ASP A 65 4.82 -9.01 2.18
N VAL A 66 4.45 -7.73 2.27
CA VAL A 66 3.81 -7.17 3.47
C VAL A 66 2.42 -7.74 3.68
N SER A 67 1.64 -7.96 2.61
CA SER A 67 0.30 -8.53 2.72
C SER A 67 0.29 -9.95 3.32
N LYS A 68 1.29 -10.78 3.01
CA LYS A 68 1.46 -12.11 3.62
C LYS A 68 1.72 -12.01 5.12
N VAL A 69 2.63 -11.12 5.52
CA VAL A 69 2.92 -10.87 6.94
C VAL A 69 1.69 -10.34 7.67
N ASP A 70 0.91 -9.44 7.05
CA ASP A 70 -0.35 -8.93 7.61
C ASP A 70 -1.37 -10.08 7.81
N ALA A 71 -1.46 -11.01 6.86
CA ALA A 71 -2.36 -12.16 6.96
C ALA A 71 -1.97 -13.13 8.08
N GLU A 72 -0.68 -13.50 8.17
CA GLU A 72 -0.15 -14.35 9.25
C GLU A 72 -0.35 -13.72 10.63
N LEU A 73 -0.12 -12.40 10.74
CA LEU A 73 -0.36 -11.66 11.97
C LEU A 73 -1.85 -11.70 12.36
N ASN A 74 -2.75 -11.51 11.41
CA ASN A 74 -4.18 -11.56 11.66
C ASN A 74 -4.64 -12.96 12.09
N GLU A 75 -4.16 -14.02 11.45
CA GLU A 75 -4.47 -15.39 11.84
C GLU A 75 -4.05 -15.67 13.28
N ARG A 76 -2.81 -15.31 13.65
CA ARG A 76 -2.32 -15.43 15.03
C ARG A 76 -3.14 -14.60 16.03
N LEU A 77 -3.58 -13.40 15.62
CA LEU A 77 -4.44 -12.58 16.46
C LEU A 77 -5.80 -13.24 16.70
N TYR A 78 -6.40 -13.84 15.66
CA TYR A 78 -7.65 -14.59 15.80
C TYR A 78 -7.49 -15.79 16.74
N GLU A 79 -6.39 -16.55 16.64
CA GLU A 79 -6.11 -17.66 17.55
C GLU A 79 -6.07 -17.22 19.02
N VAL A 80 -5.40 -16.10 19.31
CA VAL A 80 -5.33 -15.55 20.67
C VAL A 80 -6.72 -15.14 21.16
N LEU A 81 -7.47 -14.39 20.35
CA LEU A 81 -8.80 -13.90 20.72
C LEU A 81 -9.81 -15.05 20.94
N ILE A 82 -9.73 -16.12 20.16
CA ILE A 82 -10.58 -17.31 20.34
C ILE A 82 -10.19 -18.06 21.62
N ASN A 83 -8.90 -18.25 21.86
CA ASN A 83 -8.41 -18.99 23.03
C ASN A 83 -8.68 -18.26 24.36
N ASP A 84 -8.68 -16.92 24.37
CA ASP A 84 -9.06 -16.12 25.55
C ASP A 84 -10.57 -16.21 25.85
N ASN A 85 -11.41 -16.35 24.82
CA ASN A 85 -12.87 -16.50 24.98
C ASN A 85 -13.33 -17.90 25.45
N ILE A 86 -12.43 -18.89 25.55
CA ILE A 86 -12.75 -20.27 25.98
C ILE A 86 -12.37 -20.51 27.45
N LYS A 87 -11.73 -19.54 28.11
CA LYS A 87 -11.39 -19.61 29.54
C LYS A 87 -12.44 -18.90 30.41
N GLU A 88 -13.66 -19.44 30.45
CA GLU A 88 -14.67 -19.24 31.50
C GLU A 88 -15.21 -20.59 31.96
#